data_AF-A0A443KCJ6-F1
#
_entry.id   AF-A0A443KCJ6-F1
#
_cell.length_a   1.000
_cell.length_b   1.000
_cell.length_c   1.000
_cell.angle_alpha   90.00
_cell.angle_beta   90.00
_cell.angle_gamma   90.00
#
_symmetry.space_group_name_H-M   'P 1'
#
loop_
_entity.id
_entity.type
_entity.pdbx_description
1 polymer ?
#
loop_
_entity_poly.entity_id
_entity_poly.type
_entity_poly.pdbx_seq_one_letter_code
_entity_poly.pdbx_strand_id
1 'polypeptide(L)'
;MSWKLKRLRQCAKCPWKVSTDPHDIPNGYSATLHQSLAGTIAENNPEGNLAAALGMAPLKTMACHEHPPGQEVHCVGWLMNQLGPGNNIALRVLALSCENIAQVKLDGQQHQRFEDTLPKSVPVGLLSKSD
;
A
#
# COMPACT_ATOMS: atom_id res chain seq x y z
N MET A 1 9.13 9.00 -20.96
CA MET A 1 9.79 7.68 -20.97
C MET A 1 8.80 6.67 -20.40
N SER A 2 8.71 5.48 -20.98
CA SER A 2 7.90 4.39 -20.44
C SER A 2 8.62 3.70 -19.27
N TRP A 3 7.87 2.97 -18.43
CA TRP A 3 8.43 2.26 -17.28
C TRP A 3 7.70 0.94 -17.00
N LYS A 4 8.29 0.11 -16.12
CA LYS A 4 7.76 -1.21 -15.75
C LYS A 4 7.74 -1.42 -14.24
N LEU A 5 6.70 -2.09 -13.78
CA LEU A 5 6.65 -2.66 -12.44
C LEU A 5 7.63 -3.84 -12.34
N LYS A 6 8.49 -3.83 -11.31
CA LYS A 6 9.34 -4.98 -10.96
C LYS A 6 8.54 -6.17 -10.43
N ARG A 7 7.39 -5.91 -9.81
CA ARG A 7 6.49 -6.91 -9.24
C ARG A 7 5.08 -6.72 -9.77
N LEU A 8 4.50 -7.80 -10.28
CA LEU A 8 3.15 -7.81 -10.87
C LEU A 8 2.12 -8.54 -10.01
N ARG A 9 2.55 -9.39 -9.07
CA ARG A 9 1.66 -10.18 -8.22
C ARG A 9 1.63 -9.62 -6.81
N GLN A 10 0.44 -9.52 -6.23
CA GLN A 10 0.28 -9.20 -4.83
C GLN A 10 0.97 -10.25 -3.94
N CYS A 11 1.55 -9.81 -2.81
CA CYS A 11 2.13 -10.71 -1.83
C CYS A 11 1.05 -11.51 -1.07
N ALA A 12 1.38 -12.74 -0.68
CA ALA A 12 0.43 -13.66 -0.05
C ALA A 12 -0.07 -13.14 1.31
N LYS A 13 0.75 -12.39 2.03
CA LYS A 13 0.42 -11.75 3.31
C LYS A 13 0.28 -10.22 3.17
N CYS A 14 -0.25 -9.75 2.04
CA CYS A 14 -0.49 -8.31 1.86
C CYS A 14 -1.60 -7.80 2.79
N PRO A 15 -1.37 -6.75 3.61
CA PRO A 15 -2.41 -6.17 4.45
C PRO A 15 -3.58 -5.54 3.70
N TRP A 16 -3.41 -5.25 2.40
CA TRP A 16 -4.51 -4.79 1.55
C TRP A 16 -5.52 -5.87 1.21
N LYS A 17 -5.14 -7.15 1.34
CA LYS A 17 -6.05 -8.29 1.14
C LYS A 17 -6.87 -8.51 2.40
N VAL A 18 -8.20 -8.54 2.26
CA VAL A 18 -9.16 -8.65 3.38
C VAL A 18 -8.94 -9.88 4.26
N SER A 19 -8.42 -10.96 3.68
CA SER A 19 -8.18 -12.21 4.39
C SER A 19 -6.84 -12.26 5.14
N THR A 20 -6.07 -11.17 5.18
CA THR A 20 -4.75 -11.13 5.81
C THR A 20 -4.84 -10.46 7.18
N ASP A 21 -4.29 -11.11 8.22
CA ASP A 21 -3.93 -10.42 9.46
C ASP A 21 -2.52 -9.81 9.29
N PRO A 22 -2.34 -8.49 9.47
CA PRO A 22 -1.01 -7.86 9.40
C PRO A 22 0.02 -8.47 10.37
N HIS A 23 -0.41 -9.05 11.50
CA HIS A 23 0.49 -9.71 12.45
C HIS A 23 1.13 -10.99 11.89
N ASP A 24 0.56 -11.56 10.83
CA ASP A 24 1.13 -12.72 10.13
C ASP A 24 2.28 -12.34 9.18
N ILE A 25 2.62 -11.06 9.03
CA ILE A 25 3.71 -10.63 8.15
C ILE A 25 5.05 -11.19 8.68
N PRO A 26 5.80 -11.94 7.85
CA PRO A 26 7.10 -12.48 8.26
C PRO A 26 8.11 -11.36 8.57
N ASN A 27 9.06 -11.67 9.45
CA ASN A 27 10.12 -10.74 9.92
C ASN A 27 9.63 -9.55 10.76
N GLY A 28 8.40 -9.64 11.28
CA GLY A 28 7.86 -8.73 12.27
C GLY A 28 6.95 -7.66 11.68
N TYR A 29 5.81 -7.48 12.33
CA TYR A 29 4.88 -6.40 12.06
C TYR A 29 5.10 -5.24 13.04
N SER A 30 5.03 -4.00 12.54
CA SER A 30 5.07 -2.79 13.37
C SER A 30 3.86 -1.90 13.07
N ALA A 31 3.00 -1.72 14.06
CA ALA A 31 1.80 -0.88 13.95
C ALA A 31 2.16 0.57 13.62
N THR A 32 3.19 1.12 14.28
CA THR A 32 3.66 2.49 14.04
C THR A 32 4.16 2.68 12.61
N LEU A 33 4.94 1.74 12.09
CA LEU A 33 5.40 1.80 10.70
C LEU A 33 4.22 1.68 9.73
N HIS A 34 3.28 0.77 10.00
CA HIS A 34 2.08 0.65 9.17
C HIS A 34 1.30 1.96 9.14
N GLN A 35 1.00 2.56 10.29
CA GLN A 35 0.28 3.84 10.39
C GLN A 35 0.99 4.96 9.63
N SER A 36 2.34 5.01 9.65
CA SER A 36 3.11 6.01 8.91
C SER A 36 2.90 5.95 7.39
N LEU A 37 2.46 4.81 6.85
CA LEU A 37 2.13 4.65 5.44
C LEU A 37 0.90 5.47 5.02
N ALA A 38 0.13 6.01 5.96
CA ALA A 38 -0.94 6.98 5.68
C ALA A 38 -0.44 8.13 4.79
N GLY A 39 0.82 8.56 4.95
CA GLY A 39 1.43 9.61 4.12
C GLY A 39 1.69 9.22 2.66
N THR A 40 1.41 7.97 2.27
CA THR A 40 1.44 7.49 0.88
C THR A 40 0.04 7.45 0.25
N ILE A 41 -1.01 7.76 1.02
CA ILE A 41 -2.40 7.80 0.55
C ILE A 41 -2.68 9.18 -0.04
N ALA A 42 -3.33 9.22 -1.21
CA ALA A 42 -3.50 10.45 -1.97
C ALA A 42 -4.18 11.57 -1.19
N GLU A 43 -5.30 11.24 -0.54
CA GLU A 43 -6.11 12.16 0.27
C GLU A 43 -5.32 12.77 1.44
N ASN A 44 -4.37 12.01 2.00
CA ASN A 44 -3.56 12.45 3.14
C ASN A 44 -2.30 13.24 2.72
N ASN A 45 -2.05 13.40 1.41
CA ASN A 45 -0.91 14.14 0.88
C ASN A 45 -1.26 14.91 -0.41
N PRO A 46 -2.24 15.82 -0.39
CA PRO A 46 -2.72 16.50 -1.60
C PRO A 46 -1.64 17.38 -2.24
N GLU A 47 -0.86 18.11 -1.44
CA GLU A 47 0.23 18.97 -1.93
C GLU A 47 1.33 18.17 -2.62
N GLY A 48 1.78 17.07 -1.99
CA GLY A 48 2.78 16.18 -2.57
C GLY A 48 2.30 15.50 -3.85
N ASN A 49 1.01 15.12 -3.92
CA ASN A 49 0.44 14.55 -5.15
C ASN A 49 0.32 15.59 -6.26
N LEU A 50 -0.09 16.83 -5.96
CA LEU A 50 -0.12 17.91 -6.94
C LEU A 50 1.28 18.23 -7.48
N ALA A 51 2.25 18.39 -6.58
CA ALA A 51 3.64 18.59 -6.96
C ALA A 51 4.17 17.45 -7.84
N ALA A 52 3.80 16.20 -7.53
CA ALA A 52 4.16 15.05 -8.36
C ALA A 52 3.49 15.06 -9.74
N ALA A 53 2.21 15.41 -9.82
CA ALA A 53 1.49 15.52 -11.09
C ALA A 53 2.09 16.59 -12.01
N LEU A 54 2.62 17.67 -11.43
CA LEU A 54 3.29 18.76 -12.14
C LEU A 54 4.78 18.48 -12.42
N GLY A 55 5.30 17.32 -12.01
CA GLY A 55 6.72 16.98 -12.16
C GLY A 55 7.66 17.81 -11.28
N MET A 56 7.14 18.49 -10.26
CA MET A 56 7.90 19.33 -9.32
C MET A 56 8.49 18.53 -8.16
N ALA A 57 7.97 17.33 -7.89
CA ALA A 57 8.43 16.42 -6.85
C ALA A 57 8.23 14.96 -7.29
N PRO A 58 8.94 13.98 -6.72
CA PRO A 58 8.61 12.58 -6.92
C PRO A 58 7.30 12.21 -6.21
N LEU A 59 6.52 11.30 -6.82
CA LEU A 59 5.36 10.72 -6.16
C LEU A 59 5.81 9.86 -4.97
N LYS A 60 5.22 10.09 -3.80
CA LYS A 60 5.47 9.25 -2.62
C LYS A 60 4.68 7.94 -2.74
N THR A 61 5.38 6.82 -2.85
CA THR A 61 4.78 5.50 -3.07
C THR A 61 5.00 4.57 -1.87
N MET A 62 4.18 3.51 -1.78
CA MET A 62 4.36 2.47 -0.78
C MET A 62 5.24 1.33 -1.31
N ALA A 63 6.30 1.00 -0.58
CA ALA A 63 7.13 -0.17 -0.85
C ALA A 63 6.48 -1.47 -0.35
N CYS A 64 6.75 -2.59 -1.02
CA CYS A 64 6.32 -3.91 -0.59
C CYS A 64 7.16 -4.41 0.60
N HIS A 65 6.50 -4.95 1.64
CA HIS A 65 7.17 -5.45 2.84
C HIS A 65 8.07 -6.68 2.60
N GLU A 66 7.89 -7.41 1.49
CA GLU A 66 8.72 -8.58 1.15
C GLU A 66 10.11 -8.18 0.60
N HIS A 67 10.38 -6.89 0.40
CA HIS A 67 11.65 -6.42 -0.16
C HIS A 67 12.38 -5.55 0.86
N PRO A 68 13.69 -5.79 1.08
CA PRO A 68 14.47 -5.02 2.02
C PRO A 68 14.73 -3.59 1.51
N PRO A 69 15.12 -2.66 2.41
CA PRO A 69 15.62 -1.35 2.01
C PRO A 69 16.73 -1.43 0.96
N GLY A 70 16.69 -0.54 -0.03
CA GLY A 70 17.57 -0.52 -1.21
C GLY A 70 17.15 -1.45 -2.36
N GLN A 71 16.13 -2.31 -2.16
CA GLN A 71 15.57 -3.19 -3.19
C GLN A 71 14.07 -3.00 -3.34
N GLU A 72 13.59 -1.79 -3.07
CA GLU A 72 12.17 -1.49 -3.00
C GLU A 72 11.47 -1.78 -4.33
N VAL A 73 10.29 -2.37 -4.20
CA VAL A 73 9.33 -2.52 -5.28
C VAL A 73 8.00 -1.95 -4.83
N HIS A 74 7.19 -1.47 -5.79
CA HIS A 74 5.85 -0.97 -5.49
C HIS A 74 5.00 -2.05 -4.82
N CYS A 75 4.33 -1.70 -3.73
CA CYS A 75 3.31 -2.54 -3.13
C CYS A 75 2.11 -2.64 -4.08
N VAL A 76 1.82 -3.85 -4.58
CA VAL A 76 0.74 -4.09 -5.55
C VAL A 76 -0.64 -3.79 -4.96
N GLY A 77 -0.89 -4.16 -3.71
CA GLY A 77 -2.18 -3.89 -3.04
C GLY A 77 -2.47 -2.39 -2.94
N TRP A 78 -1.47 -1.62 -2.46
CA TRP A 78 -1.54 -0.16 -2.42
C TRP A 78 -1.69 0.44 -3.81
N LEU A 79 -0.89 0.00 -4.78
CA LEU A 79 -0.91 0.50 -6.15
C LEU A 79 -2.31 0.41 -6.75
N MET A 80 -2.94 -0.76 -6.64
CA MET A 80 -4.28 -0.97 -7.20
C MET A 80 -5.37 -0.24 -6.42
N ASN A 81 -5.24 -0.09 -5.10
CA ASN A 81 -6.13 0.76 -4.33
C ASN A 81 -6.04 2.23 -4.79
N GLN A 82 -4.83 2.78 -4.89
CA GLN A 82 -4.62 4.18 -5.27
C GLN A 82 -4.99 4.46 -6.73
N LEU A 83 -4.82 3.49 -7.63
CA LEU A 83 -5.34 3.57 -9.00
C LEU A 83 -6.87 3.46 -9.08
N GLY A 84 -7.50 2.81 -8.11
CA GLY A 84 -8.95 2.62 -8.05
C GLY A 84 -9.60 3.54 -7.00
N PRO A 85 -10.14 3.00 -5.89
CA PRO A 85 -10.89 3.74 -4.87
C PRO A 85 -10.15 4.92 -4.25
N GLY A 86 -8.83 4.82 -4.07
CA GLY A 86 -8.00 5.89 -3.51
C GLY A 86 -7.82 7.09 -4.45
N ASN A 87 -8.25 6.98 -5.71
CA ASN A 87 -8.32 8.06 -6.70
C ASN A 87 -7.06 8.94 -6.81
N ASN A 88 -5.87 8.34 -6.79
CA ASN A 88 -4.62 9.06 -6.92
C ASN A 88 -4.41 9.51 -8.38
N ILE A 89 -4.78 10.76 -8.69
CA ILE A 89 -4.72 11.31 -10.05
C ILE A 89 -3.28 11.37 -10.59
N ALA A 90 -2.31 11.77 -9.76
CA ALA A 90 -0.91 11.81 -10.16
C ALA A 90 -0.41 10.42 -10.58
N LEU A 91 -0.73 9.40 -9.77
CA LEU A 91 -0.39 8.01 -10.07
C LEU A 91 -1.11 7.50 -11.33
N ARG A 92 -2.37 7.87 -11.55
CA ARG A 92 -3.11 7.51 -12.78
C ARG A 92 -2.44 8.05 -14.03
N VAL A 93 -2.00 9.32 -14.01
CA VAL A 93 -1.26 9.93 -15.13
C VAL A 93 0.07 9.18 -15.34
N LEU A 94 0.82 8.91 -14.28
CA LEU A 94 2.08 8.15 -14.36
C LEU A 94 1.87 6.73 -14.92
N ALA A 95 0.78 6.07 -14.53
CA ALA A 95 0.45 4.71 -14.94
C ALA A 95 0.10 4.59 -16.43
N LEU A 96 -0.29 5.68 -17.11
CA LEU A 96 -0.50 5.69 -18.57
C LEU A 96 0.76 5.28 -19.34
N SER A 97 1.93 5.51 -18.77
CA SER A 97 3.24 5.15 -19.35
C SER A 97 3.83 3.85 -18.79
N CYS A 98 3.07 3.12 -17.94
CA CYS A 98 3.49 1.85 -17.37
C CYS A 98 3.15 0.69 -18.32
N GLU A 99 4.16 0.07 -18.91
CA GLU A 99 3.98 -0.90 -20.00
C GLU A 99 3.27 -2.19 -19.56
N ASN A 100 3.44 -2.58 -18.30
CA ASN A 100 2.96 -3.86 -17.78
C ASN A 100 1.86 -3.73 -16.71
N ILE A 101 1.22 -2.56 -16.59
CA ILE A 101 0.17 -2.35 -15.58
C ILE A 101 -1.02 -3.31 -15.75
N ALA A 102 -1.39 -3.62 -17.00
CA ALA A 102 -2.47 -4.55 -17.31
C ALA A 102 -2.18 -6.01 -16.90
N GLN A 103 -0.93 -6.33 -16.55
CA GLN A 103 -0.52 -7.67 -16.13
C GLN A 103 -0.56 -7.85 -14.61
N VAL A 104 -0.90 -6.79 -13.85
CA VAL A 104 -1.01 -6.86 -12.39
C VAL A 104 -2.10 -7.85 -11.99
N LYS A 105 -1.78 -8.70 -11.00
CA LYS A 105 -2.69 -9.70 -10.45
C LYS A 105 -2.81 -9.51 -8.95
N LEU A 106 -4.02 -9.17 -8.53
CA LEU A 106 -4.42 -9.19 -7.13
C LEU A 106 -4.69 -10.62 -6.67
N ASP A 107 -4.54 -10.83 -5.37
CA ASP A 107 -4.85 -12.07 -4.69
C ASP A 107 -6.02 -11.79 -3.73
N GLY A 108 -7.23 -12.25 -4.07
CA GLY A 108 -8.42 -12.07 -3.25
C GLY A 108 -8.99 -10.64 -3.17
N GLN A 109 -10.03 -10.50 -2.33
CA GLN A 109 -10.71 -9.23 -2.11
C GLN A 109 -9.80 -8.21 -1.43
N GLN A 110 -9.86 -6.96 -1.88
CA GLN A 110 -9.08 -5.86 -1.33
C GLN A 110 -9.89 -4.95 -0.42
N HIS A 111 -9.24 -4.43 0.62
CA HIS A 111 -9.75 -3.30 1.39
C HIS A 111 -9.91 -2.07 0.50
N GLN A 112 -10.99 -1.32 0.72
CA GLN A 112 -11.27 -0.09 -0.02
C GLN A 112 -10.55 1.12 0.59
N ARG A 113 -10.31 1.08 1.91
CA ARG A 113 -9.68 2.16 2.67
C ARG A 113 -8.38 1.69 3.31
N PHE A 114 -7.48 2.65 3.54
CA PHE A 114 -6.23 2.39 4.25
C PHE A 114 -6.45 2.01 5.71
N GLU A 115 -7.41 2.63 6.39
CA GLU A 115 -7.65 2.35 7.81
C GLU A 115 -8.05 0.89 8.05
N ASP A 116 -8.70 0.26 7.06
CA ASP A 116 -9.10 -1.14 7.15
C ASP A 116 -7.93 -2.12 7.05
N THR A 117 -6.75 -1.66 6.58
CA THR A 117 -5.54 -2.49 6.55
C THR A 117 -4.83 -2.52 7.90
N LEU A 118 -5.14 -1.58 8.79
CA LEU A 118 -4.58 -1.55 10.14
C LEU A 118 -5.19 -2.68 10.99
N PRO A 119 -4.43 -3.26 11.93
CA PRO A 119 -4.98 -4.23 12.84
C PRO A 119 -6.10 -3.60 13.65
N LYS A 120 -7.22 -4.32 13.76
CA LYS A 120 -8.30 -3.92 14.65
C LYS A 120 -7.77 -3.96 16.08
N SER A 121 -7.96 -2.88 16.83
CA SER A 121 -7.65 -2.90 18.26
C SER A 121 -8.40 -4.06 18.91
N VAL A 122 -7.69 -4.90 19.67
CA VAL A 122 -8.35 -5.81 20.59
C VAL A 122 -9.07 -4.94 21.62
N PRO A 123 -10.37 -5.14 21.87
CA PRO A 123 -11.06 -4.41 22.93
C PRO A 123 -10.30 -4.58 24.24
N VAL A 124 -10.06 -3.46 24.93
CA VAL A 124 -9.49 -3.40 26.29
C VAL A 124 -10.50 -4.03 27.27
N GLY A 125 -10.64 -5.34 27.21
CA GLY A 125 -11.63 -6.11 27.96
C GLY A 125 -11.38 -7.62 27.96
N LEU A 126 -10.49 -8.11 27.09
CA LEU A 126 -10.07 -9.53 27.06
C LEU A 126 -8.70 -9.78 27.72
N LEU A 127 -8.05 -8.75 28.28
CA LEU A 127 -6.92 -8.92 29.20
C LEU A 127 -7.45 -9.07 30.63
N SER A 128 -8.28 -10.08 30.86
CA SER A 128 -8.64 -10.51 32.21
C SER A 128 -7.87 -11.77 32.57
N LYS A 129 -6.90 -11.59 33.47
CA LYS A 129 -6.42 -12.56 34.48
C LYS A 129 -5.84 -13.87 33.96
N SER A 130 -4.51 -13.94 34.03
CA SER A 130 -3.80 -15.17 34.36
C SER A 130 -3.13 -14.92 35.72
N ASP A 131 -3.16 -15.95 36.57
CA ASP A 131 -3.08 -15.94 38.03
C ASP A 131 -1.84 -15.29 38.68
#